data_AF-A0A7X3BWN2-F1
#
_entry.id   AF-A0A7X3BWN2-F1
#
_cell.length_a   1.000
_cell.length_b   1.000
_cell.length_c   1.000
_cell.angle_alpha   90.00
_cell.angle_beta   90.00
_cell.angle_gamma   90.00
#
_symmetry.space_group_name_H-M   'P 1'
#
loop_
_entity.id
_entity.type
_entity.pdbx_description
1 polymer ?
#
loop_
_entity_poly.entity_id
_entity_poly.type
_entity_poly.pdbx_seq_one_letter_code
_entity_poly.pdbx_strand_id
1 'polypeptide(L)'
;MMKKNWIVFTLVVIISITSFSLGCRNDTKQNDTNPKQTSATVEKSVFKQIGYFKTEQRDRAFCIYTTTKDKKEMIDHARKLQYTPGHQTVVHFFDSEKFTPDNSLQTKFEAGMWLDTPTFTNEYRQHMIGSYQKTITASEIWYDKDTATKENMKGTAIK
;
A
#
# COMPACT_ATOMS: atom_id res chain seq x y z
N MET A 1 -23.74 -37.03 8.86
CA MET A 1 -23.45 -37.36 7.45
C MET A 1 -23.23 -36.04 6.70
N MET A 2 -21.97 -35.64 6.50
CA MET A 2 -21.60 -34.37 5.84
C MET A 2 -21.34 -34.65 4.35
N LYS A 3 -21.98 -33.90 3.44
CA LYS A 3 -21.54 -33.77 2.04
C LYS A 3 -20.86 -32.42 1.88
N LYS A 4 -19.52 -32.42 1.92
CA LYS A 4 -18.67 -31.30 1.51
C LYS A 4 -18.53 -31.35 -0.01
N ASN A 5 -19.09 -30.38 -0.73
CA ASN A 5 -18.79 -30.19 -2.14
C ASN A 5 -17.69 -29.12 -2.24
N TRP A 6 -16.46 -29.58 -2.47
CA TRP A 6 -15.34 -28.73 -2.85
C TRP A 6 -15.43 -28.45 -4.35
N ILE A 7 -15.50 -27.16 -4.71
CA ILE A 7 -15.30 -26.73 -6.09
C ILE A 7 -14.06 -25.86 -6.11
N VAL A 8 -13.01 -26.38 -6.75
CA VAL A 8 -11.77 -25.69 -7.04
C VAL A 8 -11.97 -24.99 -8.39
N PHE A 9 -12.12 -23.66 -8.38
CA PHE A 9 -12.09 -22.86 -9.60
C PHE A 9 -10.68 -22.30 -9.79
N THR A 10 -9.89 -23.00 -10.61
CA THR A 10 -8.62 -22.49 -11.11
C THR A 10 -8.90 -21.57 -12.29
N LEU A 11 -8.89 -20.25 -12.08
CA LEU A 11 -9.00 -19.28 -13.16
C LEU A 11 -7.58 -18.86 -13.60
N VAL A 12 -7.11 -19.44 -14.70
CA VAL A 12 -5.86 -19.03 -15.37
C VAL A 12 -6.19 -17.80 -16.24
N VAL A 13 -5.77 -16.61 -15.80
CA VAL A 13 -5.84 -15.40 -16.62
C VAL A 13 -4.53 -15.28 -17.39
N ILE A 14 -4.57 -15.63 -18.68
CA ILE A 14 -3.48 -15.36 -19.62
C ILE A 14 -3.59 -13.88 -20.02
N ILE A 15 -2.62 -13.09 -19.60
CA ILE A 15 -2.48 -11.68 -19.99
C ILE A 15 -1.75 -11.66 -21.34
N SER A 16 -2.50 -11.47 -22.43
CA SER A 16 -1.93 -11.17 -23.74
C SER A 16 -1.59 -9.69 -23.81
N ILE A 17 -0.31 -9.33 -23.59
CA ILE A 17 0.20 -8.00 -23.91
C ILE A 17 0.46 -7.97 -25.42
N THR A 18 -0.43 -7.36 -26.19
CA THR A 18 -0.11 -6.97 -27.56
C THR A 18 0.51 -5.58 -27.52
N SER A 19 1.83 -5.55 -27.69
CA SER A 19 2.61 -4.35 -27.93
C SER A 19 2.14 -3.71 -29.24
N PHE A 20 1.36 -2.64 -29.16
CA PHE A 20 1.12 -1.75 -30.29
C PHE A 20 2.37 -0.89 -30.52
N SER A 21 3.25 -1.32 -31.42
CA SER A 21 4.22 -0.45 -32.08
C SER A 21 3.72 -0.19 -33.51
N LEU A 22 3.00 0.91 -33.68
CA LEU A 22 2.67 1.45 -35.01
C LEU A 22 3.69 2.55 -35.36
N GLY A 23 4.35 2.38 -36.51
CA GLY A 23 4.87 3.51 -37.28
C GLY A 23 6.31 3.39 -37.74
N CYS A 24 6.58 2.54 -38.74
CA CYS A 24 7.76 2.64 -39.59
C CYS A 24 7.75 3.95 -40.37
N ARG A 25 8.85 4.73 -40.35
CA ARG A 25 9.19 5.59 -41.50
C ARG A 25 10.70 5.90 -41.56
N ASN A 26 11.25 5.46 -42.70
CA ASN A 26 12.39 5.90 -43.49
C ASN A 26 13.84 5.77 -42.97
N ASP A 27 14.60 5.03 -43.78
CA ASP A 27 16.04 4.86 -43.79
C ASP A 27 16.83 6.18 -43.83
N THR A 28 17.88 6.26 -43.02
CA THR A 28 19.21 6.74 -43.44
C THR A 28 20.25 6.17 -42.46
N LYS A 29 21.28 5.50 -43.01
CA LYS A 29 22.43 4.98 -42.27
C LYS A 29 23.30 6.14 -41.76
N GLN A 30 23.71 6.14 -40.48
CA GLN A 30 25.13 6.15 -40.11
C GLN A 30 25.38 6.13 -38.60
N ASN A 31 26.43 5.37 -38.25
CA ASN A 31 27.31 5.44 -37.10
C ASN A 31 26.82 4.87 -35.77
N ASP A 32 27.28 3.64 -35.54
CA ASP A 32 27.59 3.06 -34.24
C ASP A 32 28.32 4.06 -33.35
N THR A 33 27.62 4.56 -32.34
CA THR A 33 28.26 4.91 -31.07
C THR A 33 27.40 4.30 -29.99
N ASN A 34 27.78 3.11 -29.57
CA ASN A 34 27.22 2.35 -28.45
C ASN A 34 27.08 3.28 -27.22
N PRO A 35 25.88 3.76 -26.85
CA PRO A 35 25.68 4.15 -25.48
C PRO A 35 25.52 2.84 -24.74
N LYS A 36 26.52 2.49 -23.92
CA LYS A 36 26.40 1.44 -22.92
C LYS A 36 25.17 1.78 -22.07
N GLN A 37 24.02 1.29 -22.51
CA GLN A 37 22.73 1.43 -21.87
C GLN A 37 22.82 0.54 -20.65
N THR A 38 23.42 1.12 -19.61
CA THR A 38 23.28 0.61 -18.26
C THR A 38 21.80 0.75 -17.99
N SER A 39 21.05 -0.30 -18.31
CA SER A 39 19.70 -0.46 -17.79
C SER A 39 19.89 -0.47 -16.29
N ALA A 40 19.71 0.70 -15.67
CA ALA A 40 19.56 0.79 -14.24
C ALA A 40 18.45 -0.21 -13.94
N THR A 41 18.80 -1.31 -13.29
CA THR A 41 17.81 -2.23 -12.78
C THR A 41 17.04 -1.39 -11.77
N VAL A 42 15.85 -0.93 -12.18
CA VAL A 42 14.96 -0.20 -11.29
C VAL A 42 14.55 -1.23 -10.26
N GLU A 43 15.22 -1.20 -9.12
CA GLU A 43 14.94 -2.09 -8.02
C GLU A 43 13.48 -1.88 -7.63
N LYS A 44 12.66 -2.90 -7.83
CA LYS A 44 11.21 -2.78 -7.66
C LYS A 44 10.90 -2.56 -6.19
N SER A 45 10.11 -1.53 -5.90
CA SER A 45 9.63 -1.23 -4.55
C SER A 45 8.98 -2.46 -3.91
N VAL A 46 9.40 -2.79 -2.69
CA VAL A 46 8.84 -3.87 -1.89
C VAL A 46 7.67 -3.33 -1.08
N PHE A 47 6.59 -4.09 -0.98
CA PHE A 47 5.49 -3.83 -0.06
C PHE A 47 5.14 -5.13 0.65
N LYS A 48 5.26 -5.16 1.98
CA LYS A 48 4.98 -6.34 2.79
C LYS A 48 4.03 -5.97 3.93
N GLN A 49 2.93 -6.70 4.05
CA GLN A 49 2.04 -6.53 5.21
C GLN A 49 2.73 -7.09 6.46
N ILE A 50 2.89 -6.24 7.46
CA ILE A 50 3.52 -6.53 8.77
C ILE A 50 2.51 -6.42 9.92
N GLY A 51 1.32 -5.89 9.66
CA GLY A 51 0.25 -5.81 10.65
C GLY A 51 -1.13 -5.65 10.01
N TYR A 52 -2.17 -6.05 10.72
CA TYR A 52 -3.55 -6.00 10.25
C TYR A 52 -4.54 -5.93 11.41
N PHE A 53 -5.47 -4.99 11.36
CA PHE A 53 -6.59 -4.85 12.28
C PHE A 53 -7.90 -4.78 11.49
N LYS A 54 -8.97 -5.37 12.05
CA LYS A 54 -10.30 -5.38 11.45
C LYS A 54 -11.39 -5.31 12.51
N THR A 55 -12.39 -4.47 12.27
CA THR A 55 -13.61 -4.42 13.09
C THR A 55 -14.69 -5.38 12.59
N GLU A 56 -15.70 -5.66 13.42
CA GLU A 56 -16.91 -6.36 12.98
C GLU A 56 -17.63 -5.59 11.87
N GLN A 57 -17.61 -4.26 11.96
CA GLN A 57 -18.10 -3.32 10.96
C GLN A 57 -17.22 -3.26 9.72
N ARG A 58 -16.19 -4.10 9.59
CA ARG A 58 -15.32 -4.23 8.41
C ARG A 58 -14.45 -3.02 8.10
N ASP A 59 -14.28 -2.10 9.04
CA ASP A 59 -13.19 -1.13 8.99
C ASP A 59 -11.86 -1.86 9.14
N ARG A 60 -10.82 -1.37 8.47
CA ARG A 60 -9.53 -2.06 8.39
C ARG A 60 -8.37 -1.11 8.57
N ALA A 61 -7.35 -1.57 9.27
CA ALA A 61 -6.03 -0.95 9.23
C ALA A 61 -4.98 -1.97 8.80
N PHE A 62 -4.15 -1.58 7.84
CA PHE A 62 -3.00 -2.33 7.39
C PHE A 62 -1.73 -1.63 7.84
N CYS A 63 -0.74 -2.40 8.24
CA CYS A 63 0.62 -1.89 8.40
C CYS A 63 1.50 -2.55 7.36
N ILE A 64 2.16 -1.72 6.56
CA ILE A 64 2.93 -2.13 5.38
C ILE A 64 4.37 -1.66 5.55
N TYR A 65 5.30 -2.59 5.56
CA TYR A 65 6.71 -2.30 5.33
C TYR A 65 6.92 -2.00 3.85
N THR A 66 7.70 -0.96 3.53
CA THR A 66 8.11 -0.68 2.17
C THR A 66 9.53 -0.12 2.08
N THR A 67 10.19 -0.40 0.95
CA THR A 67 11.49 0.18 0.60
C THR A 67 11.37 1.52 -0.12
N THR A 68 10.18 1.89 -0.61
CA THR A 68 9.98 3.15 -1.34
C THR A 68 9.73 4.32 -0.40
N LYS A 69 10.21 5.50 -0.78
CA LYS A 69 9.82 6.78 -0.18
C LYS A 69 8.88 7.58 -1.08
N ASP A 70 8.53 7.05 -2.25
CA ASP A 70 7.59 7.70 -3.17
C ASP A 70 6.16 7.60 -2.64
N LYS A 71 5.61 8.76 -2.27
CA LYS A 71 4.24 8.92 -1.80
C LYS A 71 3.21 8.40 -2.80
N LYS A 72 3.43 8.60 -4.11
CA LYS A 72 2.51 8.17 -5.15
C LYS A 72 2.45 6.64 -5.20
N GLU A 73 3.59 5.96 -5.16
CA GLU A 73 3.64 4.49 -5.16
C GLU A 73 2.95 3.92 -3.92
N MET A 74 3.15 4.52 -2.75
CA MET A 74 2.47 4.12 -1.51
C MET A 74 0.96 4.30 -1.61
N ILE A 75 0.47 5.44 -2.11
CA ILE A 75 -0.95 5.69 -2.33
C ILE A 75 -1.54 4.67 -3.31
N ASP A 76 -0.86 4.41 -4.43
CA ASP A 76 -1.32 3.45 -5.43
C ASP A 76 -1.32 2.00 -4.90
N HIS A 77 -0.41 1.68 -3.98
CA HIS A 77 -0.46 0.41 -3.23
C HIS A 77 -1.65 0.37 -2.28
N ALA A 78 -1.86 1.41 -1.47
CA ALA A 78 -2.97 1.49 -0.52
C ALA A 78 -4.33 1.37 -1.22
N ARG A 79 -4.49 1.97 -2.41
CA ARG A 79 -5.69 1.87 -3.25
C ARG A 79 -6.05 0.43 -3.63
N LYS A 80 -5.08 -0.46 -3.78
CA LYS A 80 -5.31 -1.87 -4.09
C LYS A 80 -5.78 -2.68 -2.87
N LEU A 81 -5.52 -2.20 -1.65
CA LEU A 81 -5.96 -2.83 -0.40
C LEU A 81 -7.39 -2.44 0.00
N GLN A 82 -8.01 -1.52 -0.75
CA GLN A 82 -9.37 -1.07 -0.50
C GLN A 82 -10.37 -2.10 -1.03
N TYR A 83 -11.13 -2.72 -0.13
CA TYR A 83 -12.01 -3.83 -0.51
C TYR A 83 -13.48 -3.64 -0.16
N THR A 84 -13.85 -2.66 0.69
CA THR A 84 -15.22 -2.62 1.22
C THR A 84 -15.82 -1.23 1.07
N PRO A 85 -16.72 -1.02 0.08
CA PRO A 85 -17.46 0.22 -0.07
C PRO A 85 -18.22 0.59 1.21
N GLY A 86 -18.19 1.86 1.59
CA GLY A 86 -18.88 2.36 2.79
C GLY A 86 -18.14 2.10 4.11
N HIS A 87 -16.88 1.67 4.07
CA HIS A 87 -16.08 1.41 5.26
C HIS A 87 -14.75 2.14 5.22
N GLN A 88 -14.20 2.41 6.40
CA GLN A 88 -12.90 3.03 6.52
C GLN A 88 -11.78 2.03 6.26
N THR A 89 -10.77 2.45 5.50
CA THR A 89 -9.50 1.73 5.38
C THR A 89 -8.36 2.67 5.69
N VAL A 90 -7.48 2.26 6.61
CA VAL A 90 -6.23 2.96 6.92
C VAL A 90 -5.06 2.07 6.52
N VAL A 91 -4.02 2.67 5.94
CA VAL A 91 -2.78 1.96 5.58
C VAL A 91 -1.62 2.78 6.13
N HIS A 92 -0.93 2.23 7.12
CA HIS A 92 0.26 2.82 7.71
C HIS A 92 1.50 2.24 7.01
N PHE A 93 2.41 3.10 6.57
CA PHE A 93 3.65 2.72 5.91
C PHE A 93 4.84 2.87 6.84
N PHE A 94 5.72 1.86 6.85
CA PHE A 94 6.92 1.80 7.69
C PHE A 94 8.16 1.47 6.87
N ASP A 95 9.32 1.95 7.31
CA ASP A 95 10.63 1.72 6.68
C ASP A 95 11.42 0.55 7.30
N SER A 96 10.84 -0.17 8.26
CA SER A 96 11.46 -1.31 8.93
C SER A 96 10.59 -2.57 8.81
N GLU A 97 11.16 -3.63 8.22
CA GLU A 97 10.49 -4.94 8.11
C GLU A 97 10.47 -5.70 9.44
N LYS A 98 11.50 -5.50 10.27
CA LYS A 98 11.66 -6.19 11.55
C LYS A 98 10.67 -5.67 12.59
N PHE A 99 10.15 -4.49 12.34
CA PHE A 99 9.14 -3.85 13.14
C PHE A 99 7.77 -4.47 12.83
N THR A 100 7.15 -5.09 13.83
CA THR A 100 5.84 -5.75 13.70
C THR A 100 4.82 -4.99 14.52
N PRO A 101 3.83 -4.33 13.89
CA PRO A 101 2.82 -3.62 14.64
C PRO A 101 1.91 -4.55 15.42
N ASP A 102 1.76 -4.34 16.73
CA ASP A 102 0.81 -5.07 17.57
C ASP A 102 -0.65 -4.64 17.34
N ASN A 103 -0.96 -4.04 16.19
CA ASN A 103 -2.32 -3.60 15.84
C ASN A 103 -3.27 -4.78 15.69
N SER A 104 -2.76 -5.95 15.29
CA SER A 104 -3.50 -7.20 15.21
C SER A 104 -3.93 -7.77 16.55
N LEU A 105 -3.30 -7.34 17.65
CA LEU A 105 -3.62 -7.75 19.01
C LEU A 105 -4.59 -6.79 19.70
N GLN A 106 -4.92 -5.66 19.06
CA GLN A 106 -5.80 -4.66 19.66
C GLN A 106 -7.26 -5.05 19.56
N THR A 107 -8.01 -4.78 20.63
CA THR A 107 -9.48 -4.88 20.64
C THR A 107 -10.16 -3.51 20.61
N LYS A 108 -9.44 -2.46 21.03
CA LYS A 108 -9.94 -1.07 20.99
C LYS A 108 -9.77 -0.53 19.58
N PHE A 109 -10.86 0.02 19.04
CA PHE A 109 -10.91 0.60 17.69
C PHE A 109 -9.78 1.60 17.46
N GLU A 110 -9.62 2.60 18.34
CA GLU A 110 -8.62 3.65 18.18
C GLU A 110 -7.19 3.09 18.19
N ALA A 111 -6.91 2.14 19.08
CA ALA A 111 -5.61 1.48 19.18
C ALA A 111 -5.28 0.66 17.93
N GLY A 112 -6.25 -0.08 17.39
CA GLY A 112 -6.06 -0.93 16.22
C GLY A 112 -6.04 -0.16 14.89
N MET A 113 -6.90 0.85 14.76
CA MET A 113 -7.06 1.64 13.54
C MET A 113 -6.05 2.75 13.37
N TRP A 114 -5.68 3.40 14.49
CA TRP A 114 -4.87 4.61 14.47
C TRP A 114 -3.53 4.45 15.18
N LEU A 115 -3.28 3.26 15.74
CA LEU A 115 -2.08 3.01 16.54
C LEU A 115 -1.98 4.00 17.70
N ASP A 116 -3.13 4.37 18.28
CA ASP A 116 -3.25 5.34 19.37
C ASP A 116 -3.21 4.63 20.73
N THR A 117 -2.01 4.22 21.16
CA THR A 117 -1.78 3.71 22.52
C THR A 117 -0.49 4.26 23.11
N PRO A 118 -0.41 4.45 24.44
CA PRO A 118 0.83 4.83 25.13
C PRO A 118 1.96 3.81 24.94
N THR A 119 1.62 2.55 24.70
CA THR A 119 2.51 1.42 24.40
C THR A 119 3.09 1.47 22.99
N PHE A 120 2.52 2.26 22.07
CA PHE A 120 3.07 2.48 20.73
C PHE A 120 4.13 3.57 20.82
N THR A 121 5.33 3.10 21.14
CA THR A 121 6.52 3.87 21.48
C THR A 121 6.92 4.86 20.38
N ASN A 122 7.88 5.72 20.72
CA ASN A 122 8.66 6.52 19.76
C ASN A 122 9.16 5.69 18.56
N GLU A 123 9.33 4.36 18.69
CA GLU A 123 9.78 3.45 17.63
C GLU A 123 8.81 3.38 16.45
N TYR A 124 7.49 3.33 16.71
CA TYR A 124 6.47 3.41 15.65
C TYR A 124 6.64 4.70 14.85
N ARG A 125 6.83 5.82 15.56
CA ARG A 125 7.01 7.15 14.95
C ARG A 125 8.36 7.29 14.24
N GLN A 126 9.40 6.63 14.73
CA GLN A 126 10.72 6.63 14.11
C GLN A 126 10.69 5.94 12.74
N HIS A 127 9.94 4.85 12.63
CA HIS A 127 9.86 4.04 11.42
C HIS A 127 8.68 4.37 10.51
N MET A 128 7.69 5.14 10.98
CA MET A 128 6.54 5.54 10.16
C MET A 128 6.95 6.53 9.08
N ILE A 129 6.55 6.23 7.85
CA ILE A 129 6.72 7.10 6.69
C ILE A 129 5.50 8.02 6.56
N GLY A 130 4.30 7.44 6.71
CA GLY A 130 3.03 8.14 6.62
C GLY A 130 1.85 7.17 6.60
N SER A 131 0.64 7.72 6.53
CA SER A 131 -0.59 6.94 6.52
C SER A 131 -1.55 7.41 5.44
N TYR A 132 -2.13 6.46 4.74
CA TYR A 132 -3.24 6.68 3.83
C TYR A 132 -4.55 6.33 4.53
N GLN A 133 -5.60 7.13 4.34
CA GLN A 133 -6.96 6.81 4.76
C GLN A 133 -7.94 6.94 3.58
N LYS A 134 -8.76 5.92 3.40
CA LYS A 134 -10.04 6.01 2.70
C LYS A 134 -11.14 6.14 3.76
N THR A 135 -11.84 7.26 3.74
CA THR A 135 -12.98 7.51 4.63
C THR A 135 -14.23 6.77 4.13
N ILE A 136 -15.25 6.66 4.99
CA ILE A 136 -16.56 6.09 4.65
C ILE A 136 -17.21 6.83 3.47
N THR A 137 -16.99 8.14 3.35
CA THR A 137 -17.49 8.99 2.25
C THR A 137 -16.63 8.93 0.99
N ALA A 138 -15.72 7.95 0.90
CA ALA A 138 -14.77 7.76 -0.19
C ALA A 138 -13.76 8.90 -0.40
N SER A 139 -13.65 9.86 0.53
CA SER A 139 -12.56 10.83 0.54
C SER A 139 -11.25 10.12 0.86
N GLU A 140 -10.19 10.49 0.16
CA GLU A 140 -8.85 9.95 0.35
C GLU A 140 -7.98 11.00 1.03
N ILE A 141 -7.25 10.60 2.06
CA ILE A 141 -6.44 11.51 2.87
C ILE A 141 -5.08 10.90 3.07
N TRP A 142 -4.04 11.72 2.92
CA TRP A 142 -2.67 11.37 3.31
C TRP A 142 -2.29 12.12 4.59
N TYR A 143 -1.74 11.37 5.54
CA TYR A 143 -1.14 11.89 6.78
C TYR A 143 0.36 11.65 6.73
N ASP A 144 1.15 12.70 6.90
CA ASP A 144 2.59 12.55 7.08
C ASP A 144 2.88 12.04 8.50
N LYS A 145 4.04 11.41 8.73
CA LYS A 145 4.37 10.75 10.00
C LYS A 145 4.17 11.62 11.25
N ASP A 146 4.42 12.93 11.13
CA ASP A 146 4.36 13.87 12.26
C ASP A 146 2.92 14.37 12.53
N THR A 147 1.99 14.12 11.60
CA THR A 147 0.56 14.47 11.70
C THR A 147 -0.36 13.26 11.80
N ALA A 148 0.17 12.04 11.69
CA ALA A 148 -0.56 10.79 11.88
C ALA A 148 -0.82 10.47 13.37
N THR A 149 -1.29 11.46 14.16
CA THR A 149 -1.76 11.28 15.54
C THR A 149 -3.11 11.95 15.72
N LYS A 150 -3.98 11.35 16.53
CA LYS A 150 -5.39 11.77 16.74
C LYS A 150 -5.56 13.26 17.05
N GLU A 151 -4.62 13.87 17.75
CA GLU A 151 -4.68 15.27 18.18
C GLU A 151 -4.23 16.27 17.10
N ASN A 152 -3.51 15.82 16.06
CA ASN A 152 -2.91 16.69 15.04
C ASN A 152 -3.14 16.21 13.60
N MET A 153 -4.19 15.43 13.34
CA MET A 153 -4.56 14.88 12.02
C MET A 153 -4.93 15.96 10.98
N LYS A 154 -3.97 16.82 10.62
CA LYS A 154 -4.00 17.69 9.44
C LYS A 154 -3.53 16.88 8.25
N GLY A 155 -4.43 16.04 7.76
CA GLY A 155 -4.21 15.28 6.52
C GLY A 155 -4.44 16.15 5.29
N THR A 156 -3.74 15.84 4.20
CA THR A 156 -3.99 16.45 2.90
C THR A 156 -4.99 15.59 2.15
N ALA A 157 -6.11 16.18 1.72
CA ALA A 157 -7.03 15.50 0.81
C ALA A 157 -6.32 15.23 -0.52
N ILE A 158 -6.39 13.99 -0.99
CA ILE A 158 -5.77 13.56 -2.26
C ILE A 158 -6.86 13.14 -3.24
N LYS A 159 -6.60 13.38 -4.53
CA LYS A 159 -7.53 13.08 -5.63
C LYS A 159 -7.18 11.76 -6.31
#